data_AF-A0A968S1X6-F1
#
_entry.id   AF-A0A968S1X6-F1
#
_cell.length_a   1.000
_cell.length_b   1.000
_cell.length_c   1.000
_cell.angle_alpha   90.00
_cell.angle_beta   90.00
_cell.angle_gamma   90.00
#
_symmetry.space_group_name_H-M   'P 1'
#
loop_
_entity.id
_entity.type
_entity.pdbx_description
1 polymer ?
#
loop_
_entity_poly.entity_id
_entity_poly.type
_entity_poly.pdbx_seq_one_letter_code
_entity_poly.pdbx_strand_id
1 'polypeptide(L)'
;MNNIQVTTLDDQNNGPTDGTSLREAIATATPGDTITFANSGTINLTLGQLNIATALTIDGDVDGDGTADITISGNNTSRIFNINDETANEISVNLSGLTITGGVVTGFTDGGGIFNSENLTLTNSTLSGNSAGDFGGGIYNNGGTVTLSSSTLSGNSAFQAGGIYNNGGTVSVTNSTSERQLQQASAVVAFITTVATVSVSN
;
A
#
# COMPACT_ATOMS: atom_id res chain seq x y z
N MET A 1 -3.69 -6.71 -20.79
CA MET A 1 -2.37 -7.11 -20.26
C MET A 1 -1.30 -6.48 -21.13
N ASN A 2 -1.12 -5.19 -20.90
CA ASN A 2 -0.05 -4.37 -21.41
C ASN A 2 0.93 -4.10 -20.28
N ASN A 3 2.15 -3.71 -20.64
CA ASN A 3 3.09 -3.15 -19.70
C ASN A 3 3.05 -1.62 -19.83
N ILE A 4 2.70 -0.92 -18.76
CA ILE A 4 2.72 0.54 -18.68
C ILE A 4 3.99 0.93 -17.94
N GLN A 5 4.88 1.67 -18.59
CA GLN A 5 6.12 2.10 -17.95
C GLN A 5 5.96 3.52 -17.40
N VAL A 6 6.19 3.68 -16.10
CA VAL A 6 6.39 4.97 -15.44
C VAL A 6 7.76 5.50 -15.83
N THR A 7 7.79 6.70 -16.43
CA THR A 7 9.00 7.32 -16.95
C THR A 7 9.42 8.57 -16.19
N THR A 8 8.56 9.10 -15.32
CA THR A 8 8.90 10.16 -14.36
C THR A 8 8.52 9.75 -12.94
N LEU A 9 9.31 10.18 -11.96
CA LEU A 9 9.03 9.98 -10.53
C LEU A 9 8.23 11.14 -9.93
N ASP A 10 7.88 12.15 -10.73
CA ASP A 10 7.02 13.25 -10.30
C ASP A 10 5.58 12.76 -10.11
N ASP A 11 4.93 13.24 -9.04
CA ASP A 11 3.49 13.04 -8.85
C ASP A 11 2.72 14.10 -9.64
N GLN A 12 2.28 13.73 -10.84
CA GLN A 12 1.57 14.61 -11.77
C GLN A 12 0.29 13.97 -12.32
N ASN A 13 -0.55 14.80 -12.92
CA ASN A 13 -1.82 14.39 -13.54
C ASN A 13 -2.17 15.33 -14.70
N ASN A 14 -1.21 15.53 -15.59
CA ASN A 14 -1.28 16.42 -16.76
C ASN A 14 -1.39 15.65 -18.09
N GLY A 15 -1.43 14.32 -18.02
CA GLY A 15 -1.37 13.42 -19.17
C GLY A 15 0.08 13.17 -19.60
N PRO A 16 0.33 12.19 -20.49
CA PRO A 16 1.68 11.68 -20.79
C PRO A 16 2.52 12.61 -21.69
N THR A 17 2.41 13.93 -21.51
CA THR A 17 3.03 14.95 -22.37
C THR A 17 4.48 15.28 -22.00
N ASP A 18 4.87 15.03 -20.76
CA ASP A 18 6.22 15.29 -20.20
C ASP A 18 6.78 14.09 -19.41
N GLY A 19 6.19 12.91 -19.59
CA GLY A 19 6.50 11.69 -18.85
C GLY A 19 5.20 11.03 -18.41
N THR A 20 5.28 9.73 -18.10
CA THR A 20 4.17 9.00 -17.50
C THR A 20 4.48 8.84 -16.02
N SER A 21 3.72 9.51 -15.16
CA SER A 21 3.81 9.29 -13.71
C SER A 21 3.09 8.01 -13.29
N LEU A 22 3.33 7.56 -12.05
CA LEU A 22 2.58 6.44 -11.48
C LEU A 22 1.08 6.71 -11.42
N ARG A 23 0.68 7.94 -11.09
CA ARG A 23 -0.74 8.33 -11.02
C ARG A 23 -1.43 8.18 -12.36
N GLU A 24 -0.78 8.63 -13.43
CA GLU A 24 -1.30 8.52 -14.79
C GLU A 24 -1.29 7.07 -15.30
N ALA A 25 -0.25 6.30 -14.95
CA ALA A 25 -0.19 4.89 -15.26
C ALA A 25 -1.36 4.12 -14.61
N ILE A 26 -1.65 4.39 -13.34
CA ILE A 26 -2.81 3.81 -12.64
C ILE A 26 -4.13 4.24 -13.30
N ALA A 27 -4.27 5.52 -13.64
CA ALA A 27 -5.51 6.04 -14.25
C ALA A 27 -5.80 5.48 -15.65
N THR A 28 -4.77 5.04 -16.36
CA THR A 28 -4.87 4.48 -17.73
C THR A 28 -4.85 2.96 -17.77
N ALA A 29 -4.51 2.31 -16.65
CA ALA A 29 -4.46 0.86 -16.55
C ALA A 29 -5.82 0.22 -16.80
N THR A 30 -5.79 -0.91 -17.50
CA THR A 30 -6.95 -1.79 -17.71
C THR A 30 -6.75 -3.11 -16.96
N PRO A 31 -7.81 -3.91 -16.73
CA PRO A 31 -7.70 -5.14 -15.95
C PRO A 31 -6.58 -6.08 -16.43
N GLY A 32 -5.67 -6.41 -15.52
CA GLY A 32 -4.52 -7.29 -15.73
C GLY A 32 -3.27 -6.60 -16.30
N ASP A 33 -3.24 -5.27 -16.39
CA ASP A 33 -2.03 -4.56 -16.78
C ASP A 33 -0.98 -4.56 -15.66
N THR A 34 0.29 -4.52 -16.07
CA THR A 34 1.44 -4.38 -15.17
C THR A 34 2.04 -2.98 -15.35
N ILE A 35 2.30 -2.31 -14.24
CA ILE A 35 2.99 -1.03 -14.17
C ILE A 35 4.43 -1.28 -13.71
N THR A 36 5.41 -0.86 -14.51
CA THR A 36 6.85 -0.93 -14.18
C THR A 36 7.47 0.46 -14.21
N PHE A 37 8.74 0.58 -13.80
CA PHE A 37 9.44 1.88 -13.73
C PHE A 37 10.68 1.88 -14.62
N ALA A 38 10.94 3.02 -15.27
CA ALA A 38 12.15 3.22 -16.06
C ALA A 38 13.38 3.51 -15.20
N ASN A 39 13.19 4.04 -13.99
CA ASN A 39 14.24 4.43 -13.05
C ASN A 39 13.81 4.09 -11.62
N SER A 40 14.77 3.71 -10.77
CA SER A 40 14.57 3.60 -9.33
C SER A 40 14.49 4.99 -8.67
N GLY A 41 13.91 5.08 -7.47
CA GLY A 41 13.88 6.32 -6.71
C GLY A 41 12.61 6.55 -5.89
N THR A 42 12.39 7.80 -5.49
CA THR A 42 11.27 8.20 -4.63
C THR A 42 10.24 9.03 -5.39
N ILE A 43 8.99 8.59 -5.33
CA ILE A 43 7.80 9.34 -5.73
C ILE A 43 7.21 9.96 -4.46
N ASN A 44 7.25 11.27 -4.34
CA ASN A 44 6.59 12.00 -3.26
C ASN A 44 5.19 12.43 -3.72
N LEU A 45 4.15 11.89 -3.09
CA LEU A 45 2.78 12.26 -3.40
C LEU A 45 2.51 13.70 -2.94
N THR A 46 2.09 14.53 -3.88
CA THR A 46 1.71 15.93 -3.66
C THR A 46 0.27 16.21 -4.08
N LEU A 47 -0.34 15.31 -4.86
CA LEU A 47 -1.71 15.38 -5.36
C LEU A 47 -2.67 14.48 -4.56
N GLY A 48 -2.22 14.01 -3.39
CA GLY A 48 -2.98 13.13 -2.50
C GLY A 48 -2.79 11.64 -2.82
N GLN A 49 -3.70 10.80 -2.32
CA GLN A 49 -3.61 9.35 -2.46
C GLN A 49 -3.72 8.88 -3.92
N LEU A 50 -3.17 7.70 -4.19
CA LEU A 50 -3.34 6.96 -5.44
C LEU A 50 -4.56 6.03 -5.30
N ASN A 51 -5.57 6.21 -6.15
CA ASN A 51 -6.76 5.37 -6.17
C ASN A 51 -6.55 4.21 -7.14
N ILE A 52 -6.63 2.98 -6.65
CA ILE A 52 -6.59 1.77 -7.48
C ILE A 52 -7.97 1.13 -7.44
N ALA A 53 -8.68 1.23 -8.57
CA ALA A 53 -10.04 0.73 -8.78
C ALA A 53 -10.10 -0.26 -9.96
N THR A 54 -8.95 -0.85 -10.33
CA THR A 54 -8.84 -1.81 -11.43
C THR A 54 -7.80 -2.86 -11.06
N ALA A 55 -8.05 -4.12 -11.43
CA ALA A 55 -7.11 -5.20 -11.21
C ALA A 55 -5.81 -4.93 -11.96
N LEU A 56 -4.69 -4.82 -11.26
CA LEU A 56 -3.39 -4.50 -11.84
C LEU A 56 -2.24 -5.01 -10.98
N THR A 57 -1.04 -4.98 -11.55
CA THR A 57 0.22 -5.18 -10.83
C THR A 57 1.05 -3.91 -10.87
N ILE A 58 1.64 -3.51 -9.75
CA ILE A 58 2.71 -2.51 -9.68
C ILE A 58 3.98 -3.22 -9.26
N ASP A 59 4.97 -3.22 -10.14
CA ASP A 59 6.26 -3.87 -9.93
C ASP A 59 7.36 -2.81 -9.81
N GLY A 60 7.82 -2.60 -8.58
CA GLY A 60 8.86 -1.65 -8.22
C GLY A 60 10.23 -2.28 -8.01
N ASP A 61 10.42 -3.56 -8.33
CA ASP A 61 11.73 -4.22 -8.41
C ASP A 61 12.27 -4.01 -9.83
N VAL A 62 13.04 -2.93 -10.03
CA VAL A 62 13.44 -2.45 -11.35
C VAL A 62 14.53 -3.34 -11.96
N ASP A 63 15.41 -3.90 -11.12
CA ASP A 63 16.51 -4.77 -11.56
C ASP A 63 16.26 -6.27 -11.39
N GLY A 64 15.17 -6.66 -10.73
CA GLY A 64 14.74 -8.04 -10.55
C GLY A 64 15.54 -8.78 -9.47
N ASP A 65 16.18 -8.07 -8.54
CA ASP A 65 16.98 -8.66 -7.48
C ASP A 65 16.15 -9.11 -6.26
N GLY A 66 14.85 -8.85 -6.28
CA GLY A 66 13.91 -9.18 -5.21
C GLY A 66 13.88 -8.15 -4.08
N THR A 67 14.50 -6.99 -4.25
CA THR A 67 14.46 -5.86 -3.31
C THR A 67 13.65 -4.69 -3.88
N ALA A 68 13.30 -3.75 -3.01
CA ALA A 68 12.44 -2.63 -3.39
C ALA A 68 13.27 -1.45 -3.91
N ASP A 69 13.09 -1.08 -5.19
CA ASP A 69 13.77 0.06 -5.81
C ASP A 69 12.94 1.35 -5.81
N ILE A 70 11.63 1.21 -5.65
CA ILE A 70 10.70 2.32 -5.71
C ILE A 70 10.15 2.63 -4.33
N THR A 71 10.39 3.87 -3.89
CA THR A 71 9.75 4.44 -2.71
C THR A 71 8.55 5.27 -3.14
N ILE A 72 7.38 4.98 -2.59
CA ILE A 72 6.18 5.80 -2.72
C ILE A 72 5.89 6.41 -1.36
N SER A 73 6.11 7.72 -1.28
CA SER A 73 6.01 8.50 -0.06
C SER A 73 4.71 9.29 -0.06
N GLY A 74 3.88 9.16 0.98
CA GLY A 74 2.71 10.02 1.20
C GLY A 74 3.07 11.46 1.60
N ASN A 75 4.37 11.76 1.67
CA ASN A 75 4.95 13.05 2.02
C ASN A 75 4.44 13.62 3.37
N ASN A 76 3.98 12.73 4.25
CA ASN A 76 3.30 13.05 5.51
C ASN A 76 2.04 13.92 5.35
N THR A 77 1.43 13.91 4.15
CA THR A 77 0.30 14.78 3.80
C THR A 77 -0.95 14.03 3.36
N SER A 78 -0.82 12.77 2.96
CA SER A 78 -1.96 11.95 2.54
C SER A 78 -1.76 10.48 2.84
N ARG A 79 -2.85 9.72 2.79
CA ARG A 79 -2.79 8.29 2.50
C ARG A 79 -2.00 8.04 1.22
N ILE A 80 -1.35 6.88 1.10
CA ILE A 80 -0.62 6.51 -0.12
C ILE A 80 -1.55 5.82 -1.11
N PHE A 81 -2.14 4.68 -0.73
CA PHE A 81 -3.01 3.90 -1.60
C PHE A 81 -4.43 3.77 -1.04
N ASN A 82 -5.41 3.97 -1.91
CA ASN A 82 -6.80 3.59 -1.69
C ASN A 82 -7.18 2.52 -2.70
N ILE A 83 -7.36 1.29 -2.22
CA ILE A 83 -7.64 0.12 -3.02
C ILE A 83 -9.10 -0.26 -2.78
N ASN A 84 -9.95 0.24 -3.67
CA ASN A 84 -11.40 0.12 -3.61
C ASN A 84 -11.96 0.54 -4.97
N ASP A 85 -12.70 -0.36 -5.63
CA ASP A 85 -13.41 -0.04 -6.88
C ASP A 85 -14.85 0.47 -6.67
N GLU A 86 -15.27 0.56 -5.40
CA GLU A 86 -16.61 0.93 -4.95
C GLU A 86 -17.72 -0.03 -5.40
N THR A 87 -17.36 -1.24 -5.82
CA THR A 87 -18.29 -2.29 -6.19
C THR A 87 -18.24 -3.46 -5.21
N ALA A 88 -19.14 -4.43 -5.40
CA ALA A 88 -19.16 -5.66 -4.61
C ALA A 88 -18.27 -6.77 -5.19
N ASN A 89 -17.74 -6.58 -6.40
CA ASN A 89 -16.87 -7.56 -7.03
C ASN A 89 -15.44 -7.23 -6.68
N GLU A 90 -14.73 -8.16 -6.06
CA GLU A 90 -13.36 -7.90 -5.66
C GLU A 90 -12.41 -7.88 -6.86
N ILE A 91 -11.51 -6.89 -6.88
CA ILE A 91 -10.39 -6.83 -7.83
C ILE A 91 -9.10 -7.33 -7.19
N SER A 92 -8.21 -7.90 -8.00
CA SER A 92 -6.88 -8.32 -7.56
C SER A 92 -5.84 -7.24 -7.84
N VAL A 93 -5.21 -6.73 -6.78
CA VAL A 93 -4.14 -5.74 -6.85
C VAL A 93 -2.87 -6.33 -6.26
N ASN A 94 -1.80 -6.37 -7.07
CA ASN A 94 -0.51 -6.91 -6.68
C ASN A 94 0.52 -5.78 -6.60
N LEU A 95 1.14 -5.60 -5.44
CA LEU A 95 2.19 -4.63 -5.21
C LEU A 95 3.49 -5.39 -4.90
N SER A 96 4.53 -5.20 -5.71
CA SER A 96 5.81 -5.89 -5.60
C SER A 96 6.97 -4.89 -5.56
N GLY A 97 7.98 -5.14 -4.73
CA GLY A 97 9.22 -4.34 -4.74
C GLY A 97 9.01 -2.86 -4.37
N LEU A 98 8.07 -2.56 -3.47
CA LEU A 98 7.77 -1.17 -3.08
C LEU A 98 8.18 -0.86 -1.65
N THR A 99 8.73 0.33 -1.43
CA THR A 99 8.76 0.97 -0.11
C THR A 99 7.60 1.97 -0.02
N ILE A 100 6.63 1.69 0.83
CA ILE A 100 5.40 2.46 1.04
C ILE A 100 5.53 3.20 2.38
N THR A 101 5.75 4.52 2.35
CA THR A 101 6.17 5.26 3.56
C THR A 101 5.60 6.66 3.70
N GLY A 102 5.58 7.20 4.92
CA GLY A 102 5.18 8.58 5.19
C GLY A 102 3.73 8.88 4.80
N GLY A 103 2.88 7.86 4.71
CA GLY A 103 1.44 8.03 4.51
C GLY A 103 0.81 8.51 5.81
N VAL A 104 0.05 9.60 5.78
CA VAL A 104 -0.61 10.17 6.97
C VAL A 104 -2.08 10.47 6.69
N VAL A 105 -2.95 9.96 7.56
CA VAL A 105 -4.34 10.41 7.69
C VAL A 105 -4.61 10.79 9.15
N THR A 106 -5.43 11.82 9.37
CA THR A 106 -5.71 12.38 10.71
C THR A 106 -7.19 12.32 11.05
N GLY A 107 -7.55 12.44 12.34
CA GLY A 107 -8.94 12.38 12.78
C GLY A 107 -9.46 10.94 12.79
N PHE A 108 -10.76 10.74 12.52
CA PHE A 108 -11.39 9.42 12.48
C PHE A 108 -11.21 8.75 11.11
N THR A 109 -9.98 8.69 10.62
CA THR A 109 -9.65 8.16 9.30
C THR A 109 -8.59 7.08 9.42
N ASP A 110 -8.75 6.04 8.60
CA ASP A 110 -8.02 4.78 8.69
C ASP A 110 -7.04 4.59 7.53
N GLY A 111 -6.06 3.70 7.71
CA GLY A 111 -5.17 3.29 6.64
C GLY A 111 -4.22 4.41 6.23
N GLY A 112 -3.20 4.68 7.04
CA GLY A 112 -2.20 5.72 6.74
C GLY A 112 -1.39 5.41 5.50
N GLY A 113 -0.90 4.17 5.39
CA GLY A 113 -0.26 3.67 4.17
C GLY A 113 -1.32 3.27 3.15
N ILE A 114 -2.14 2.28 3.51
CA ILE A 114 -3.10 1.65 2.61
C ILE A 114 -4.47 1.53 3.28
N PHE A 115 -5.49 1.97 2.57
CA PHE A 115 -6.87 1.54 2.79
C PHE A 115 -7.19 0.46 1.75
N ASN A 116 -7.68 -0.69 2.20
CA ASN A 116 -8.03 -1.82 1.33
C ASN A 116 -9.45 -2.29 1.59
N SER A 117 -10.23 -2.43 0.52
CA SER A 117 -11.51 -3.15 0.49
C SER A 117 -11.54 -4.28 -0.54
N GLU A 118 -10.38 -4.62 -1.12
CA GLU A 118 -10.23 -5.53 -2.27
C GLU A 118 -9.30 -6.72 -1.95
N ASN A 119 -8.86 -7.46 -2.96
CA ASN A 119 -7.81 -8.47 -2.85
C ASN A 119 -6.42 -7.85 -3.09
N LEU A 120 -5.73 -7.51 -2.01
CA LEU A 120 -4.40 -6.92 -2.02
C LEU A 120 -3.32 -7.97 -1.69
N THR A 121 -2.32 -8.09 -2.57
CA THR A 121 -1.08 -8.82 -2.29
C THR A 121 0.10 -7.87 -2.26
N LEU A 122 0.91 -7.94 -1.21
CA LEU A 122 2.21 -7.28 -1.11
C LEU A 122 3.32 -8.33 -1.07
N THR A 123 4.27 -8.21 -1.99
CA THR A 123 5.43 -9.09 -2.11
C THR A 123 6.71 -8.27 -2.06
N ASN A 124 7.73 -8.75 -1.34
CA ASN A 124 9.06 -8.10 -1.30
C ASN A 124 8.98 -6.59 -1.02
N SER A 125 8.01 -6.17 -0.20
CA SER A 125 7.68 -4.76 -0.01
C SER A 125 7.87 -4.34 1.44
N THR A 126 8.12 -3.06 1.65
CA THR A 126 8.25 -2.47 2.99
C THR A 126 7.16 -1.43 3.20
N LEU A 127 6.35 -1.59 4.25
CA LEU A 127 5.40 -0.59 4.72
C LEU A 127 5.93 0.01 6.01
N SER A 128 6.36 1.27 5.95
CA SER A 128 7.02 1.86 7.10
C SER A 128 6.70 3.32 7.37
N GLY A 129 6.67 3.71 8.65
CA GLY A 129 6.49 5.12 9.03
C GLY A 129 5.14 5.71 8.60
N ASN A 130 4.13 4.87 8.36
CA ASN A 130 2.79 5.34 8.00
C ASN A 130 1.94 5.55 9.25
N SER A 131 1.04 6.54 9.22
CA SER A 131 0.19 6.87 10.36
C SER A 131 -1.28 7.12 10.01
N ALA A 132 -2.17 6.56 10.84
CA ALA A 132 -3.60 6.83 10.80
C ALA A 132 -4.08 7.45 12.10
N GLY A 133 -5.15 8.24 12.03
CA GLY A 133 -5.74 8.86 13.21
C GLY A 133 -6.57 7.88 14.03
N ASP A 134 -7.15 6.86 13.39
CA ASP A 134 -8.01 5.87 14.05
C ASP A 134 -7.45 4.44 13.91
N PHE A 135 -7.70 3.75 12.79
CA PHE A 135 -7.29 2.35 12.61
C PHE A 135 -6.22 2.13 11.55
N GLY A 136 -5.28 1.22 11.82
CA GLY A 136 -4.39 0.65 10.79
C GLY A 136 -3.40 1.67 10.22
N GLY A 137 -2.33 1.96 10.95
CA GLY A 137 -1.33 2.95 10.52
C GLY A 137 -0.67 2.55 9.20
N GLY A 138 -0.28 1.27 9.08
CA GLY A 138 0.21 0.68 7.84
C GLY A 138 -0.94 0.35 6.90
N ILE A 139 -1.83 -0.56 7.31
CA ILE A 139 -2.96 -1.04 6.51
C ILE A 139 -4.24 -1.05 7.34
N TYR A 140 -5.30 -0.49 6.80
CA TYR A 140 -6.67 -0.78 7.21
C TYR A 140 -7.33 -1.67 6.17
N ASN A 141 -7.70 -2.88 6.56
CA ASN A 141 -8.41 -3.83 5.72
C ASN A 141 -9.88 -3.86 6.09
N ASN A 142 -10.75 -3.44 5.17
CA ASN A 142 -12.19 -3.28 5.34
C ASN A 142 -12.94 -4.31 4.52
N GLY A 143 -13.14 -5.49 5.10
CA GLY A 143 -13.82 -6.62 4.45
C GLY A 143 -13.03 -7.35 3.36
N GLY A 144 -11.92 -6.78 2.86
CA GLY A 144 -11.11 -7.37 1.80
C GLY A 144 -10.14 -8.46 2.25
N THR A 145 -9.23 -8.85 1.35
CA THR A 145 -8.13 -9.77 1.63
C THR A 145 -6.80 -9.05 1.52
N VAL A 146 -5.92 -9.29 2.50
CA VAL A 146 -4.55 -8.78 2.51
C VAL A 146 -3.58 -9.95 2.65
N THR A 147 -2.73 -10.15 1.66
CA THR A 147 -1.65 -11.14 1.69
C THR A 147 -0.31 -10.43 1.71
N LEU A 148 0.52 -10.73 2.71
CA LEU A 148 1.90 -10.27 2.80
C LEU A 148 2.83 -11.46 2.63
N SER A 149 3.75 -11.34 1.68
CA SER A 149 4.78 -12.34 1.41
C SER A 149 6.14 -11.65 1.39
N SER A 150 7.11 -12.16 2.15
CA SER A 150 8.48 -11.63 2.16
C SER A 150 8.55 -10.11 2.37
N SER A 151 7.63 -9.56 3.16
CA SER A 151 7.44 -8.13 3.31
C SER A 151 7.76 -7.67 4.73
N THR A 152 7.98 -6.37 4.90
CA THR A 152 8.32 -5.78 6.19
C THR A 152 7.29 -4.73 6.59
N LEU A 153 6.77 -4.81 7.81
CA LEU A 153 6.04 -3.70 8.43
C LEU A 153 6.91 -3.11 9.53
N SER A 154 7.15 -1.79 9.48
CA SER A 154 8.01 -1.15 10.49
C SER A 154 7.58 0.25 10.87
N GLY A 155 7.43 0.53 12.16
CA GLY A 155 7.27 1.91 12.62
C GLY A 155 5.97 2.58 12.18
N ASN A 156 4.91 1.83 11.86
CA ASN A 156 3.62 2.42 11.54
C ASN A 156 2.82 2.71 12.82
N SER A 157 1.96 3.73 12.80
CA SER A 157 1.26 4.21 14.00
C SER A 157 -0.21 4.53 13.78
N ALA A 158 -1.08 4.10 14.70
CA ALA A 158 -2.48 4.52 14.71
C ALA A 158 -3.06 4.52 16.12
N PHE A 159 -4.24 5.11 16.31
CA PHE A 159 -4.94 5.02 17.59
C PHE A 159 -5.17 3.55 17.99
N GLN A 160 -5.61 2.73 17.03
CA GLN A 160 -5.72 1.29 17.17
C GLN A 160 -5.00 0.56 16.01
N ALA A 161 -4.11 -0.36 16.38
CA ALA A 161 -3.25 -1.14 15.48
C ALA A 161 -2.34 -0.29 14.57
N GLY A 162 -1.11 -0.04 15.03
CA GLY A 162 -0.12 0.67 14.22
C GLY A 162 0.19 -0.04 12.90
N GLY A 163 0.28 -1.38 12.90
CA GLY A 163 0.56 -2.20 11.71
C GLY A 163 -0.67 -2.38 10.82
N ILE A 164 -1.40 -3.47 11.05
CA ILE A 164 -2.59 -3.83 10.28
C ILE A 164 -3.82 -3.87 11.20
N TYR A 165 -4.88 -3.18 10.81
CA TYR A 165 -6.21 -3.39 11.37
C TYR A 165 -7.08 -4.15 10.37
N ASN A 166 -7.67 -5.27 10.82
CA ASN A 166 -8.53 -6.10 9.99
C ASN A 166 -9.99 -6.03 10.45
N ASN A 167 -10.80 -5.27 9.70
CA ASN A 167 -12.23 -5.10 9.91
C ASN A 167 -13.03 -6.11 9.06
N GLY A 168 -13.18 -7.33 9.57
CA GLY A 168 -14.07 -8.34 8.98
C GLY A 168 -13.56 -9.02 7.70
N GLY A 169 -12.32 -8.76 7.28
CA GLY A 169 -11.68 -9.39 6.12
C GLY A 169 -10.72 -10.53 6.49
N THR A 170 -9.84 -10.89 5.57
CA THR A 170 -8.78 -11.91 5.77
C THR A 170 -7.40 -11.30 5.69
N VAL A 171 -6.51 -11.68 6.61
CA VAL A 171 -5.08 -11.33 6.54
C VAL A 171 -4.23 -12.60 6.57
N SER A 172 -3.35 -12.76 5.59
CA SER A 172 -2.34 -13.81 5.55
C SER A 172 -0.95 -13.20 5.51
N VAL A 173 -0.04 -13.70 6.35
CA VAL A 173 1.34 -13.23 6.45
C VAL A 173 2.28 -14.42 6.36
N THR A 174 3.14 -14.42 5.35
CA THR A 174 4.15 -15.45 5.13
C THR A 174 5.53 -14.83 4.99
N ASN A 175 6.54 -15.40 5.65
CA ASN A 175 7.94 -14.99 5.53
C ASN A 175 8.19 -13.49 5.74
N SER A 176 7.34 -12.82 6.52
CA SER A 176 7.33 -11.36 6.65
C SER A 176 7.70 -10.93 8.06
N THR A 177 8.28 -9.75 8.19
CA THR A 177 8.71 -9.20 9.48
C THR A 177 7.80 -8.07 9.95
N SER A 178 7.65 -7.95 11.27
CA SER A 178 6.96 -6.81 11.86
C SER A 178 7.67 -6.30 13.09
N GLU A 179 7.93 -5.00 13.07
CA GLU A 179 8.71 -4.36 14.12
C GLU A 179 8.16 -2.97 14.47
N ARG A 180 8.24 -2.60 15.74
CA ARG A 180 8.05 -1.22 16.20
C ARG A 180 6.72 -0.58 15.76
N GLN A 181 5.64 -1.34 15.69
CA GLN A 181 4.30 -0.77 15.45
C GLN A 181 3.84 0.01 16.68
N LEU A 182 3.27 1.20 16.50
CA LEU A 182 2.87 2.09 17.61
C LEU A 182 1.36 2.24 17.68
N GLN A 183 0.75 1.69 18.73
CA GLN A 183 -0.61 2.04 19.10
C GLN A 183 -0.58 3.32 19.95
N GLN A 184 -1.38 4.34 19.61
CA GLN A 184 -1.46 5.60 20.37
C GLN A 184 -2.36 5.46 21.62
N ALA A 185 -3.30 4.52 21.62
CA ALA A 185 -4.02 4.13 22.84
C ALA A 185 -3.11 3.35 23.80
N SER A 186 -3.34 3.47 25.12
CA SER A 186 -2.53 2.88 26.18
C SER A 186 -2.36 1.35 26.02
N ALA A 187 -1.25 0.96 25.39
CA ALA A 187 -0.58 -0.34 25.37
C ALA A 187 -1.40 -1.60 25.00
N VAL A 188 -1.29 -2.06 23.74
CA VAL A 188 -0.63 -3.32 23.31
C VAL A 188 -0.07 -3.09 21.89
N VAL A 189 1.22 -3.34 21.65
CA VAL A 189 1.80 -3.30 20.30
C VAL A 189 1.29 -4.53 19.52
N ALA A 190 0.24 -4.35 18.73
CA ALA A 190 -0.28 -5.41 17.88
C ALA A 190 0.30 -5.31 16.47
N PHE A 191 0.94 -6.40 16.01
CA PHE A 191 1.28 -6.58 14.60
C PHE A 191 0.02 -6.52 13.73
N ILE A 192 -1.01 -7.26 14.15
CA ILE A 192 -2.34 -7.28 13.55
C ILE A 192 -3.36 -7.24 14.69
N THR A 193 -4.35 -6.34 14.62
CA THR A 193 -5.56 -6.40 15.46
C THR A 193 -6.73 -6.78 14.57
N THR A 194 -7.55 -7.73 14.99
CA THR A 194 -8.54 -8.36 14.10
C THR A 194 -9.86 -8.68 14.80
N VAL A 195 -10.95 -8.63 14.05
CA VAL A 195 -12.25 -9.27 14.37
C VAL A 195 -12.51 -10.54 13.54
N ALA A 196 -11.55 -10.97 12.72
CA ALA A 196 -11.63 -12.10 11.77
C ALA A 196 -10.30 -12.90 11.64
N THR A 197 -10.16 -13.77 10.63
CA THR A 197 -9.06 -14.76 10.51
C THR A 197 -7.72 -14.15 10.14
N VAL A 198 -6.67 -14.60 10.85
CA VAL A 198 -5.27 -14.26 10.59
C VAL A 198 -4.45 -15.54 10.55
N SER A 199 -3.71 -15.76 9.47
CA SER A 199 -2.70 -16.82 9.38
C SER A 199 -1.29 -16.22 9.29
N VAL A 200 -0.40 -16.63 10.19
CA VAL A 200 1.01 -16.24 10.16
C VAL A 200 1.86 -17.50 10.07
N SER A 201 2.68 -17.60 9.03
CA SER A 201 3.66 -18.69 8.85
C SER A 201 5.05 -18.15 8.55
N ASN A 202 6.06 -18.80 9.14
CA ASN A 202 7.48 -18.54 8.93
C ASN A 202 8.11 -19.64 8.08
#